data_AF-A0A847NUD4-F1
#
_entry.id   AF-A0A847NUD4-F1
#
_cell.length_a   1.000
_cell.length_b   1.000
_cell.length_c   1.000
_cell.angle_alpha   90.00
_cell.angle_beta   90.00
_cell.angle_gamma   90.00
#
_symmetry.space_group_name_H-M   'P 1'
#
loop_
_entity.id
_entity.type
_entity.pdbx_description
1 polymer ?
#
loop_
_entity_poly.entity_id
_entity_poly.type
_entity_poly.pdbx_seq_one_letter_code
_entity_poly.pdbx_strand_id
1 'polypeptide(L)'
;GDGDMKTIETNLDVAAIDSHLNRLRKDIYEAGNGVDTQEVSIGNTSGVALKFRYADLDTDTDDLAAEFSSALDEVLWFIKIDMMNKGMGDYLDLAIDIIFNTDMIINESETIEDTKNSVGIISEETIVANHPWVTNVQAELDRVKQEKEEKMNEMMEALKQQNLDYGMDEEPNEGEEGGEEGEE
;
A
#
# COMPACT_ATOMS: atom_id res chain seq x y z
N GLY A 1 34.64 18.39 75.01
CA GLY A 1 33.27 18.47 74.51
C GLY A 1 33.14 17.40 73.47
N ASP A 2 32.24 16.46 73.68
CA ASP A 2 32.04 15.32 72.78
C ASP A 2 31.02 15.73 71.72
N GLY A 3 31.48 15.82 70.47
CA GLY A 3 30.68 16.32 69.36
C GLY A 3 29.99 15.17 68.64
N ASP A 4 28.68 15.06 68.76
CA ASP A 4 27.85 14.15 67.97
C ASP A 4 27.71 14.68 66.54
N MET A 5 28.26 13.96 65.57
CA MET A 5 28.16 14.27 64.14
C MET A 5 27.07 13.39 63.52
N LYS A 6 25.91 13.98 63.21
CA LYS A 6 24.88 13.32 62.41
C LYS A 6 25.02 13.73 60.95
N THR A 7 25.39 12.77 60.10
CA THR A 7 25.29 12.89 58.66
C THR A 7 23.81 12.90 58.26
N ILE A 8 23.36 13.99 57.62
CA ILE A 8 22.05 14.05 56.98
C ILE A 8 22.23 13.46 55.59
N GLU A 9 21.78 12.23 55.40
CA GLU A 9 21.70 11.60 54.08
C GLU A 9 20.28 11.80 53.52
N THR A 10 20.19 12.40 52.33
CA THR A 10 18.95 12.40 51.55
C THR A 10 18.74 11.00 50.99
N ASN A 11 17.86 10.22 51.62
CA ASN A 11 17.36 8.97 51.07
C ASN A 11 16.50 9.26 49.84
N LEU A 12 17.12 9.17 48.66
CA LEU A 12 16.41 9.18 47.39
C LEU A 12 15.75 7.82 47.19
N ASP A 13 14.43 7.81 47.11
CA ASP A 13 13.68 6.63 46.69
C ASP A 13 13.81 6.49 45.18
N VAL A 14 14.84 5.75 44.76
CA VAL A 14 15.13 5.46 43.35
C VAL A 14 13.94 4.76 42.67
N ALA A 15 13.19 3.92 43.41
CA ALA A 15 12.04 3.22 42.85
C ALA A 15 10.87 4.18 42.58
N ALA A 16 10.62 5.14 43.48
CA ALA A 16 9.62 6.18 43.26
C ALA A 16 9.98 7.08 42.07
N ILE A 17 11.26 7.43 41.91
CA ILE A 17 11.75 8.23 40.79
C ILE A 17 11.60 7.47 39.47
N ASP A 18 12.03 6.22 39.42
CA ASP A 18 11.90 5.38 38.22
C ASP A 18 10.43 5.22 37.81
N SER A 19 9.54 4.95 38.76
CA SER A 19 8.10 4.87 38.51
C SER A 19 7.54 6.20 37.97
N HIS A 20 7.96 7.34 38.52
CA HIS A 20 7.52 8.64 38.05
C HIS A 20 8.03 8.95 36.64
N LEU A 21 9.29 8.64 36.34
CA LEU A 21 9.88 8.84 35.02
C LEU A 21 9.22 7.96 33.96
N ASN A 22 8.91 6.70 34.29
CA ASN A 22 8.21 5.80 33.39
C ASN A 22 6.78 6.30 33.07
N ARG A 23 6.06 6.84 34.06
CA ARG A 23 4.76 7.46 33.82
C ARG A 23 4.89 8.73 32.99
N LEU A 24 5.82 9.61 33.34
CA LEU A 24 6.04 10.87 32.62
C LEU A 24 6.39 10.60 31.15
N ARG A 25 7.21 9.59 30.87
CA ARG A 25 7.51 9.15 29.50
C ARG A 25 6.22 8.78 28.75
N LYS A 26 5.34 7.98 29.36
CA LYS A 26 4.06 7.59 28.76
C LYS A 26 3.17 8.82 28.49
N ASP A 27 3.08 9.73 29.46
CA ASP A 27 2.33 10.97 29.33
C ASP A 27 2.86 11.86 28.19
N ILE A 28 4.18 11.86 27.93
CA ILE A 28 4.79 12.59 26.80
C ILE A 28 4.37 12.00 25.46
N TYR A 29 4.36 10.67 25.33
CA TYR A 29 3.91 10.01 24.09
C TYR A 29 2.42 10.24 23.84
N GLU A 30 1.60 10.17 24.88
CA GLU A 30 0.16 10.48 24.78
C GLU A 30 -0.08 11.96 24.44
N ALA A 31 0.67 12.89 25.03
CA ALA A 31 0.50 14.32 24.76
C ALA A 31 1.05 14.77 23.40
N GLY A 32 2.00 14.04 22.84
CA GLY A 32 2.62 14.33 21.54
C GLY A 32 2.12 13.47 20.40
N ASN A 33 1.06 12.68 20.62
CA ASN A 33 0.52 11.71 19.65
C ASN A 33 1.62 10.83 19.01
N GLY A 34 2.63 10.48 19.82
CA GLY A 34 3.80 9.76 19.39
C GLY A 34 3.65 8.26 19.59
N VAL A 35 4.32 7.48 18.75
CA VAL A 35 4.36 6.01 18.89
C VAL A 35 5.56 5.59 19.74
N ASP A 36 5.32 4.96 20.89
CA ASP A 36 6.40 4.40 21.72
C ASP A 36 6.88 3.05 21.15
N THR A 37 7.99 3.09 20.41
CA THR A 37 8.59 1.92 19.75
C THR A 37 9.41 1.02 20.67
N GLN A 38 9.61 1.41 21.94
CA GLN A 38 10.40 0.64 22.89
C GLN A 38 9.55 -0.30 23.74
N GLU A 39 8.22 -0.27 23.58
CA GLU A 39 7.33 -1.18 24.28
C GLU A 39 7.50 -2.62 23.76
N VAL A 40 7.73 -3.55 24.69
CA VAL A 40 8.10 -4.96 24.43
C VAL A 40 7.07 -5.72 23.57
N SER A 41 5.83 -5.23 23.45
CA SER A 41 4.77 -5.91 22.71
C SER A 41 4.88 -5.83 21.18
N ILE A 42 5.75 -4.98 20.62
CA ILE A 42 5.72 -4.65 19.19
C ILE A 42 6.08 -5.82 18.27
N GLY A 43 6.93 -6.75 18.70
CA GLY A 43 7.51 -7.78 17.83
C GLY A 43 6.54 -8.83 17.27
N ASN A 44 5.33 -8.98 17.81
CA ASN A 44 4.31 -9.92 17.31
C ASN A 44 2.88 -9.40 17.52
N THR A 45 2.67 -8.13 17.19
CA THR A 45 1.37 -7.48 17.32
C THR A 45 0.49 -7.79 16.09
N SER A 46 -0.80 -8.05 16.29
CA SER A 46 -1.76 -8.20 15.18
C SER A 46 -1.91 -6.89 14.40
N GLY A 47 -2.31 -6.95 13.14
CA GLY A 47 -2.55 -5.75 12.31
C GLY A 47 -3.55 -4.78 12.96
N VAL A 48 -4.58 -5.31 13.63
CA VAL A 48 -5.54 -4.50 14.40
C VAL A 48 -4.86 -3.74 15.54
N ALA A 49 -3.98 -4.40 16.29
CA ALA A 49 -3.31 -3.75 17.40
C ALA A 49 -2.23 -2.76 16.91
N LEU A 50 -1.60 -2.98 15.76
CA LEU A 50 -0.75 -1.97 15.11
C LEU A 50 -1.56 -0.71 14.74
N LYS A 51 -2.75 -0.87 14.13
CA LYS A 51 -3.64 0.26 13.82
C LYS A 51 -4.02 1.06 15.07
N PHE A 52 -4.39 0.39 16.16
CA PHE A 52 -4.69 1.09 17.43
C PHE A 52 -3.49 1.85 18.01
N ARG A 53 -2.25 1.38 17.77
CA ARG A 53 -1.04 2.07 18.26
C ARG A 53 -0.70 3.31 17.45
N TYR A 54 -1.01 3.31 16.17
CA TYR A 54 -0.75 4.43 15.26
C TYR A 54 -1.93 5.40 15.13
N ALA A 55 -3.11 5.08 15.68
CA ALA A 55 -4.34 5.86 15.49
C ALA A 55 -4.20 7.37 15.81
N ASP A 56 -3.52 7.71 16.90
CA ASP A 56 -3.34 9.11 17.29
C ASP A 56 -2.39 9.84 16.31
N LEU A 57 -1.31 9.18 15.89
CA LEU A 57 -0.37 9.72 14.89
C LEU A 57 -1.01 9.83 13.50
N ASP A 58 -1.85 8.86 13.13
CA ASP A 58 -2.60 8.84 11.88
C ASP A 58 -3.56 10.04 11.82
N THR A 59 -4.28 10.29 12.92
CA THR A 59 -5.18 11.46 13.07
C THR A 59 -4.41 12.78 12.91
N ASP A 60 -3.27 12.92 13.57
CA ASP A 60 -2.43 14.12 13.43
C ASP A 60 -1.90 14.30 12.00
N THR A 61 -1.59 13.21 11.31
CA THR A 61 -1.10 13.25 9.93
C THR A 61 -2.20 13.62 8.95
N ASP A 62 -3.44 13.16 9.19
CA ASP A 62 -4.62 13.54 8.43
C ASP A 62 -4.93 15.04 8.59
N ASP A 63 -4.88 15.55 9.83
CA ASP A 63 -5.05 16.98 10.11
C ASP A 63 -3.97 17.80 9.38
N LEU A 64 -2.71 17.35 9.45
CA LEU A 64 -1.59 17.98 8.75
C LEU A 64 -1.80 17.98 7.22
N ALA A 65 -2.26 16.87 6.65
CA ALA A 65 -2.56 16.77 5.22
C ALA A 65 -3.69 17.72 4.80
N ALA A 66 -4.72 17.90 5.64
CA ALA A 66 -5.81 18.85 5.38
C ALA A 66 -5.31 20.31 5.40
N GLU A 67 -4.44 20.65 6.36
CA GLU A 67 -3.81 21.98 6.42
C GLU A 67 -2.92 22.23 5.20
N PHE A 68 -2.09 21.27 4.82
CA PHE A 68 -1.25 21.38 3.62
C PHE A 68 -2.07 21.45 2.33
N SER A 69 -3.18 20.71 2.23
CA SER A 69 -4.07 20.80 1.08
C SER A 69 -4.56 22.23 0.88
N SER A 70 -5.03 22.86 1.95
CA SER A 70 -5.50 24.25 1.92
C SER A 70 -4.38 25.23 1.53
N ALA A 71 -3.18 25.05 2.09
CA ALA A 71 -2.03 25.89 1.75
C ALA A 71 -1.56 25.70 0.29
N LEU A 72 -1.57 24.46 -0.20
CA LEU A 72 -1.19 24.16 -1.58
C LEU A 72 -2.23 24.66 -2.59
N ASP A 73 -3.51 24.69 -2.24
CA ASP A 73 -4.55 25.29 -3.08
C ASP A 73 -4.28 26.79 -3.31
N GLU A 74 -3.87 27.53 -2.28
CA GLU A 74 -3.46 28.92 -2.43
C GLU A 74 -2.24 29.07 -3.34
N VAL A 75 -1.23 28.21 -3.17
CA VAL A 75 -0.02 28.20 -4.02
C VAL A 75 -0.38 27.86 -5.47
N LEU A 76 -1.26 26.89 -5.69
CA LEU A 76 -1.74 26.51 -7.03
C LEU A 76 -2.50 27.66 -7.69
N TRP A 77 -3.31 28.40 -6.93
CA TRP A 77 -3.96 29.60 -7.43
C TRP A 77 -2.94 30.64 -7.91
N PHE A 78 -1.89 30.91 -7.12
CA PHE A 78 -0.80 31.81 -7.54
C PHE A 78 -0.10 31.34 -8.81
N ILE A 79 0.20 30.03 -8.91
CA ILE A 79 0.81 29.44 -10.10
C ILE A 79 -0.10 29.63 -11.33
N LYS A 80 -1.39 29.33 -11.21
CA LYS A 80 -2.37 29.50 -12.30
C LYS A 80 -2.41 30.95 -12.81
N ILE A 81 -2.43 31.93 -11.89
CA ILE A 81 -2.40 33.35 -12.25
C ILE A 81 -1.10 33.74 -12.96
N ASP A 82 0.06 33.28 -12.48
CA ASP A 82 1.35 33.53 -13.14
C ASP A 82 1.39 32.91 -14.55
N MET A 83 0.88 31.69 -14.73
CA MET A 83 0.79 31.04 -16.05
C MET A 83 -0.12 31.82 -17.01
N MET A 84 -1.25 32.34 -16.52
CA MET A 84 -2.15 33.20 -17.30
C MET A 84 -1.44 34.49 -17.72
N ASN A 85 -0.72 35.16 -16.81
CA ASN A 85 0.01 36.40 -17.09
C ASN A 85 1.15 36.21 -18.10
N LYS A 86 1.77 35.02 -18.13
CA LYS A 86 2.79 34.64 -19.11
C LYS A 86 2.22 34.26 -20.49
N GLY A 87 0.89 34.18 -20.61
CA GLY A 87 0.21 33.81 -21.85
C GLY A 87 0.24 32.31 -22.17
N MET A 88 0.44 31.44 -21.16
CA MET A 88 0.47 29.99 -21.35
C MET A 88 -0.92 29.34 -21.39
N GLY A 89 -1.98 30.09 -21.08
CA GLY A 89 -3.38 29.62 -21.07
C GLY A 89 -4.11 29.98 -19.78
N ASP A 90 -5.43 29.82 -19.80
CA ASP A 90 -6.27 29.94 -18.60
C ASP A 90 -6.51 28.54 -18.00
N TYR A 91 -6.09 28.38 -16.74
CA TYR A 91 -6.18 27.13 -15.99
C TYR A 91 -6.94 27.31 -14.67
N LEU A 92 -7.70 28.40 -14.50
CA LEU A 92 -8.43 28.66 -13.26
C LEU A 92 -9.43 27.56 -12.94
N ASP A 93 -10.15 27.07 -13.95
CA ASP A 93 -11.15 26.01 -13.84
C ASP A 93 -10.58 24.59 -13.75
N LEU A 94 -9.25 24.42 -13.81
CA LEU A 94 -8.63 23.10 -13.69
C LEU A 94 -8.75 22.61 -12.23
N ALA A 95 -9.57 21.58 -12.02
CA ALA A 95 -9.61 20.85 -10.76
C ALA A 95 -8.31 20.01 -10.62
N ILE A 96 -7.58 20.23 -9.54
CA ILE A 96 -6.38 19.48 -9.19
C ILE A 96 -6.70 18.76 -7.88
N ASP A 97 -6.45 17.47 -7.84
CA ASP A 97 -6.59 16.65 -6.63
C ASP A 97 -5.20 16.37 -6.06
N ILE A 98 -5.02 16.61 -4.77
CA ILE A 98 -3.74 16.45 -4.07
C ILE A 98 -3.86 15.24 -3.15
N ILE A 99 -3.11 14.19 -3.47
CA ILE A 99 -3.12 12.94 -2.72
C ILE A 99 -1.88 12.88 -1.83
N PHE A 100 -2.11 12.80 -0.52
CA PHE A 100 -1.07 12.52 0.47
C PHE A 100 -1.05 11.02 0.76
N ASN A 101 0.13 10.41 0.73
CA ASN A 101 0.32 9.01 1.08
C ASN A 101 1.13 8.94 2.38
N THR A 102 0.68 8.13 3.32
CA THR A 102 1.33 7.89 4.61
C THR A 102 1.83 6.45 4.67
N ASP A 103 3.08 6.28 5.10
CA ASP A 103 3.66 4.95 5.30
C ASP A 103 3.38 4.48 6.72
N MET A 104 2.53 3.46 6.86
CA MET A 104 2.25 2.80 8.14
C MET A 104 2.90 1.42 8.22
N ILE A 105 3.33 1.04 9.44
CA ILE A 105 3.78 -0.32 9.70
C ILE A 105 2.58 -1.26 9.64
N ILE A 106 2.66 -2.26 8.76
CA ILE A 106 1.62 -3.28 8.60
C ILE A 106 2.15 -4.66 8.97
N ASN A 107 1.23 -5.54 9.35
CA ASN A 107 1.55 -6.97 9.41
C ASN A 107 1.44 -7.56 8.01
N GLU A 108 2.58 -7.67 7.31
CA GLU A 108 2.62 -8.22 5.95
C GLU A 108 2.06 -9.64 5.87
N SER A 109 2.25 -10.47 6.91
CA SER A 109 1.79 -11.85 6.90
C SER A 109 0.26 -11.94 6.90
N GLU A 110 -0.39 -11.16 7.77
CA GLU A 110 -1.86 -11.04 7.81
C GLU A 110 -2.40 -10.43 6.51
N THR A 111 -1.74 -9.40 5.99
CA THR A 111 -2.14 -8.74 4.73
C THR A 111 -2.07 -9.70 3.54
N ILE A 112 -1.00 -10.51 3.45
CA ILE A 112 -0.85 -11.52 2.39
C ILE A 112 -1.89 -12.63 2.53
N GLU A 113 -2.18 -13.07 3.76
CA GLU A 113 -3.21 -14.07 4.02
C GLU A 113 -4.60 -13.58 3.62
N ASP A 114 -4.97 -12.35 3.99
CA ASP A 114 -6.22 -11.71 3.61
C ASP A 114 -6.34 -11.53 2.09
N THR A 115 -5.24 -11.13 1.44
CA THR A 115 -5.15 -10.97 -0.01
C THR A 115 -5.40 -12.31 -0.72
N LYS A 116 -4.80 -13.40 -0.21
CA LYS A 116 -5.01 -14.75 -0.72
C LYS A 116 -6.46 -15.23 -0.51
N ASN A 117 -7.04 -14.95 0.65
CA ASN A 117 -8.42 -15.32 0.98
C ASN A 117 -9.45 -14.53 0.16
N SER A 118 -9.04 -13.39 -0.40
CA SER A 118 -9.88 -12.52 -1.23
C SER A 118 -9.90 -12.91 -2.71
N VAL A 119 -9.05 -13.86 -3.14
CA VAL A 119 -9.01 -14.35 -4.52
C VAL A 119 -10.36 -14.96 -4.91
N GLY A 120 -10.94 -14.46 -6.02
CA GLY A 120 -12.26 -14.89 -6.50
C GLY A 120 -13.44 -14.18 -5.84
N ILE A 121 -13.21 -13.33 -4.83
CA ILE A 121 -14.23 -12.48 -4.21
C ILE A 121 -14.18 -11.06 -4.80
N ILE A 122 -12.98 -10.53 -4.96
CA ILE A 122 -12.71 -9.20 -5.55
C ILE A 122 -11.79 -9.33 -6.77
N SER A 123 -11.64 -8.22 -7.52
CA SER A 123 -10.82 -8.21 -8.74
C SER A 123 -9.34 -8.49 -8.46
N GLU A 124 -8.67 -9.15 -9.40
CA GLU A 124 -7.22 -9.40 -9.32
C GLU A 124 -6.43 -8.07 -9.21
N GLU A 125 -6.90 -7.02 -9.89
CA GLU A 125 -6.30 -5.68 -9.80
C GLU A 125 -6.34 -5.12 -8.38
N THR A 126 -7.47 -5.23 -7.69
CA THR A 126 -7.59 -4.79 -6.29
C THR A 126 -6.69 -5.61 -5.37
N ILE A 127 -6.57 -6.92 -5.59
CA ILE A 127 -5.72 -7.83 -4.80
C ILE A 127 -4.24 -7.45 -4.97
N VAL A 128 -3.80 -7.22 -6.22
CA VAL A 128 -2.44 -6.79 -6.54
C VAL A 128 -2.14 -5.40 -5.98
N ALA A 129 -3.12 -4.48 -6.04
CA ALA A 129 -2.97 -3.14 -5.49
C ALA A 129 -2.81 -3.10 -3.96
N ASN A 130 -3.39 -4.06 -3.24
CA ASN A 130 -3.29 -4.15 -1.78
C ASN A 130 -2.15 -5.06 -1.31
N HIS A 131 -1.39 -5.66 -2.23
CA HIS A 131 -0.32 -6.56 -1.87
C HIS A 131 0.93 -5.76 -1.42
N PRO A 132 1.53 -6.05 -0.24
CA PRO A 132 2.55 -5.19 0.38
C PRO A 132 3.84 -5.03 -0.43
N TRP A 133 4.15 -5.98 -1.31
CA TRP A 133 5.35 -5.96 -2.15
C TRP A 133 5.15 -5.29 -3.51
N VAL A 134 3.93 -4.90 -3.87
CA VAL A 134 3.61 -4.31 -5.17
C VAL A 134 3.71 -2.80 -5.07
N THR A 135 4.65 -2.22 -5.83
CA THR A 135 4.85 -0.76 -5.89
C THR A 135 4.18 -0.13 -7.10
N ASN A 136 4.01 -0.89 -8.19
CA ASN A 136 3.31 -0.45 -9.40
C ASN A 136 2.36 -1.54 -9.86
N VAL A 137 1.06 -1.30 -9.62
CA VAL A 137 -0.02 -2.24 -9.90
C VAL A 137 -0.06 -2.62 -11.38
N GLN A 138 0.03 -1.63 -12.28
CA GLN A 138 -0.07 -1.88 -13.71
C GLN A 138 1.11 -2.73 -14.21
N ALA A 139 2.32 -2.39 -13.79
CA ALA A 139 3.52 -3.15 -14.17
C ALA A 139 3.46 -4.59 -13.65
N GLU A 140 2.91 -4.81 -12.45
CA GLU A 140 2.77 -6.15 -11.88
C GLU A 140 1.69 -6.96 -12.59
N LEU A 141 0.55 -6.36 -12.92
CA LEU A 141 -0.50 -7.01 -13.72
C LEU A 141 0.02 -7.44 -15.10
N ASP A 142 0.87 -6.62 -15.72
CA ASP A 142 1.46 -6.95 -17.02
C ASP A 142 2.43 -8.13 -16.91
N ARG A 143 3.24 -8.21 -15.84
CA ARG A 143 4.09 -9.38 -15.55
C ARG A 143 3.27 -10.65 -15.30
N VAL A 144 2.20 -10.54 -14.51
CA VAL A 144 1.31 -11.68 -14.23
C VAL A 144 0.64 -12.19 -15.51
N LYS A 145 0.25 -11.30 -16.43
CA LYS A 145 -0.28 -11.69 -17.74
C LYS A 145 0.77 -12.42 -18.58
N GLN A 146 1.99 -11.88 -18.66
CA GLN A 146 3.10 -12.52 -19.37
C GLN A 146 3.38 -13.93 -18.83
N GLU A 147 3.46 -14.08 -17.50
CA GLU A 147 3.65 -15.40 -16.89
C GLU A 147 2.49 -16.37 -17.17
N LYS A 148 1.24 -15.87 -17.20
CA LYS A 148 0.05 -16.70 -17.52
C LYS A 148 0.09 -17.15 -18.98
N GLU A 149 0.44 -16.26 -19.91
CA GLU A 149 0.57 -16.56 -21.34
C GLU A 149 1.72 -17.54 -21.60
N GLU A 150 2.88 -17.34 -20.97
CA GLU A 150 4.03 -18.26 -21.05
C GLU A 150 3.66 -19.66 -20.53
N LYS A 151 3.04 -19.76 -19.35
CA LYS A 151 2.56 -21.04 -18.79
C LYS A 151 1.52 -21.71 -19.69
N MET A 152 0.62 -20.94 -20.31
CA MET A 152 -0.37 -21.48 -21.23
C MET A 152 0.27 -22.00 -22.52
N ASN A 153 1.26 -21.27 -23.06
CA ASN A 153 2.02 -21.70 -24.23
C ASN A 153 2.84 -22.95 -23.94
N GLU A 154 3.55 -23.01 -22.81
CA GLU A 154 4.27 -24.21 -22.35
C GLU A 154 3.33 -25.41 -22.19
N MET A 155 2.15 -25.20 -21.60
CA MET A 155 1.14 -26.25 -21.46
C MET A 155 0.61 -26.71 -22.81
N MET A 156 0.34 -25.78 -23.74
CA MET A 156 -0.11 -26.10 -25.09
C MET A 156 0.97 -26.84 -25.90
N GLU A 157 2.24 -26.45 -25.76
CA GLU A 157 3.37 -27.16 -26.36
C GLU A 157 3.54 -28.57 -25.78
N ALA A 158 3.40 -28.73 -24.46
CA ALA A 158 3.44 -30.04 -23.81
C ALA A 158 2.27 -30.95 -24.25
N LEU A 159 1.07 -30.38 -24.44
CA LEU A 159 -0.10 -31.10 -24.99
C LEU A 159 0.12 -31.52 -26.45
N LYS A 160 0.70 -30.63 -27.28
CA LYS A 160 1.09 -30.94 -28.66
C LYS A 160 2.13 -32.07 -28.73
N GLN A 161 3.10 -32.08 -27.82
CA GLN A 161 4.12 -33.14 -27.74
C GLN A 161 3.57 -34.48 -27.24
N GLN A 162 2.46 -34.49 -26.47
CA GLN A 162 1.80 -35.71 -25.99
C GLN A 162 0.76 -36.30 -26.97
N ASN A 163 0.59 -35.73 -28.17
CA ASN A 163 -0.30 -36.28 -29.22
C ASN A 163 -1.75 -36.52 -28.75
N LEU A 164 -2.25 -35.69 -27.83
CA LEU A 164 -3.69 -35.63 -27.53
C LEU A 164 -4.37 -34.77 -28.59
N ASP A 165 -4.64 -35.42 -29.72
CA ASP A 165 -5.54 -34.93 -30.76
C ASP A 165 -6.97 -34.79 -30.17
N TYR A 166 -7.27 -33.62 -29.59
CA TYR A 166 -8.65 -33.18 -29.47
C TYR A 166 -8.99 -32.50 -30.78
N GLY A 167 -9.47 -33.32 -31.73
CA GLY A 167 -9.86 -32.92 -33.08
C GLY A 167 -10.79 -31.71 -33.07
N MET A 168 -10.20 -30.55 -33.26
CA MET A 168 -10.86 -29.30 -33.62
C MET A 168 -10.33 -28.87 -35.00
N ASP A 169 -10.38 -29.81 -35.95
CA ASP A 169 -10.24 -29.52 -37.37
C ASP A 169 -11.54 -29.95 -38.05
N GLU A 170 -12.43 -28.99 -38.28
CA GLU A 170 -13.32 -28.97 -39.44
C GLU A 170 -13.73 -27.51 -39.67
N GLU A 171 -12.87 -26.77 -40.38
CA GLU A 171 -13.34 -25.63 -41.17
C GLU A 171 -14.29 -26.15 -42.26
N PRO A 172 -15.45 -25.50 -42.51
CA PRO A 172 -16.36 -25.95 -43.54
C PRO A 172 -15.75 -25.67 -44.92
N ASN A 173 -15.45 -26.75 -45.62
CA ASN A 173 -15.07 -26.84 -47.02
C ASN A 173 -16.05 -26.04 -47.92
N GLU A 174 -15.66 -24.86 -48.39
CA GLU A 174 -16.31 -24.19 -49.52
C GLU A 174 -15.90 -24.92 -50.80
N GLY A 175 -16.88 -25.59 -51.43
CA GLY A 175 -16.68 -26.40 -52.61
C GLY A 175 -16.27 -25.60 -53.85
N GLU A 176 -15.12 -25.97 -54.42
CA GLU A 176 -14.83 -25.75 -55.84
C GLU A 176 -15.59 -26.80 -56.68
N GLU A 177 -16.67 -26.39 -57.34
CA GLU A 177 -17.25 -27.14 -58.47
C GLU A 177 -16.40 -26.90 -59.72
N GLY A 178 -15.61 -27.91 -60.09
CA GLY A 178 -15.10 -28.08 -61.45
C GLY A 178 -15.97 -29.07 -62.23
N GLY A 179 -16.40 -28.69 -63.42
CA GLY A 179 -17.05 -29.57 -64.40
C GLY A 179 -16.56 -29.24 -65.81
N GLU A 180 -15.81 -30.17 -66.39
CA GLU A 180 -15.17 -30.14 -67.72
C GLU A 180 -16.16 -30.21 -68.90
N GLU A 181 -15.56 -29.94 -70.07
CA GLU A 181 -16.01 -29.76 -71.45
C GLU A 181 -16.94 -30.85 -72.06
N GLY A 182 -17.65 -30.46 -73.13
CA GLY A 182 -18.36 -31.40 -74.03
C GLY A 182 -18.84 -30.73 -75.32
N GLU A 183 -18.40 -31.30 -76.44
CA GLU A 183 -18.62 -30.93 -77.85
C GLU A 183 -20.09 -31.00 -78.32
N GLU A 184 -20.52 -30.01 -79.12
CA GLU A 184 -21.18 -30.10 -80.46
C GLU A 184 -21.74 -28.73 -80.89
#